data_AF-A0A4S3FQ13-F1
#
_entry.id   AF-A0A4S3FQ13-F1
#
_cell.length_a   1.000
_cell.length_b   1.000
_cell.length_c   1.000
_cell.angle_alpha   90.00
_cell.angle_beta   90.00
_cell.angle_gamma   90.00
#
_symmetry.space_group_name_H-M   'P 1'
#
loop_
_entity.id
_entity.type
_entity.pdbx_description
1 polymer ?
#
loop_
_entity_poly.entity_id
_entity_poly.type
_entity_poly.pdbx_seq_one_letter_code
_entity_poly.pdbx_strand_id
1 'polypeptide(L)'
;MSDQPTIDAIHRDIATANTYRLEWQKTILTTAAALFAFTVTFRPELASVQHMWSMWLGWGGLAVCMFGGIVNMVGWEHFYKSYQDWDWTYRDSFPPGVGKLRGKQARRRINRWRRAGMYCQFAGFVVGVVGIAIFAGTNLDSPKRKKDDQTVEQMRQEQAPEAQALQAQAPQAPANDCTKGT
;
A
#
# COMPACT_ATOMS: atom_id res chain seq x y z
N MET A 1 -20.01 -39.99 -27.72
CA MET A 1 -18.91 -39.07 -28.07
C MET A 1 -18.12 -38.84 -26.81
N SER A 2 -16.87 -39.27 -26.75
CA SER A 2 -16.04 -39.04 -25.57
C SER A 2 -15.57 -37.59 -25.58
N ASP A 3 -16.11 -36.76 -24.68
CA ASP A 3 -15.67 -35.39 -24.41
C ASP A 3 -14.28 -35.39 -23.77
N GLN A 4 -13.25 -35.81 -24.51
CA GLN A 4 -11.88 -35.60 -24.08
C GLN A 4 -11.45 -34.19 -24.46
N PRO A 5 -10.98 -33.38 -23.49
CA PRO A 5 -10.51 -32.04 -23.77
C PRO A 5 -9.33 -32.10 -24.74
N THR A 6 -9.38 -31.28 -25.78
CA THR A 6 -8.28 -31.15 -26.74
C THR A 6 -7.05 -30.55 -26.03
N ILE A 7 -5.85 -30.87 -26.51
CA ILE A 7 -4.59 -30.33 -25.97
C ILE A 7 -4.61 -28.80 -25.97
N ASP A 8 -5.18 -28.19 -27.02
CA ASP A 8 -5.31 -26.73 -27.13
C ASP A 8 -6.23 -26.14 -26.04
N ALA A 9 -7.32 -26.84 -25.71
CA ALA A 9 -8.20 -26.43 -24.62
C ALA A 9 -7.46 -26.44 -23.27
N ILE A 10 -6.64 -27.46 -23.02
CA ILE A 10 -5.82 -27.58 -21.80
C ILE A 10 -4.79 -26.45 -21.73
N HIS A 11 -4.08 -26.17 -22.82
CA HIS A 11 -3.09 -25.08 -22.85
C HIS A 11 -3.71 -23.71 -22.61
N ARG A 12 -4.88 -23.45 -23.21
CA ARG A 12 -5.62 -22.19 -23.03
C ARG A 12 -6.10 -22.01 -21.60
N ASP A 13 -6.59 -23.06 -20.97
CA ASP A 13 -7.04 -23.04 -19.58
C ASP A 13 -5.86 -22.73 -18.63
N ILE A 14 -4.73 -23.42 -18.80
CA ILE A 14 -3.51 -23.18 -18.02
C ILE A 14 -3.02 -21.74 -18.17
N ALA A 15 -3.00 -21.20 -19.39
CA ALA A 15 -2.60 -19.83 -19.65
C ALA A 15 -3.54 -18.83 -18.94
N THR A 16 -4.84 -19.06 -19.02
CA THR A 16 -5.86 -18.22 -18.39
C THR A 16 -5.75 -18.23 -16.86
N ALA A 17 -5.58 -19.42 -16.27
CA ALA A 17 -5.38 -19.57 -14.83
C ALA A 17 -4.12 -18.85 -14.34
N ASN A 18 -3.03 -18.88 -15.12
CA ASN A 18 -1.78 -18.18 -14.78
C ASN A 18 -1.93 -16.66 -14.85
N THR A 19 -2.60 -16.14 -15.87
CA THR A 19 -2.89 -14.70 -15.99
C THR A 19 -3.77 -14.23 -14.85
N TYR A 20 -4.87 -14.93 -14.56
CA TYR A 20 -5.77 -14.58 -13.44
C TYR A 20 -5.02 -14.52 -12.11
N ARG A 21 -4.19 -15.52 -11.84
CA ARG A 21 -3.37 -15.57 -10.62
C ARG A 21 -2.43 -14.37 -10.50
N LEU A 22 -1.80 -13.99 -11.60
CA LEU A 22 -0.84 -12.89 -11.65
C LEU A 22 -1.54 -11.54 -11.48
N GLU A 23 -2.69 -11.32 -12.12
CA GLU A 23 -3.50 -10.12 -11.94
C GLU A 23 -4.07 -9.99 -10.53
N TRP A 24 -4.50 -11.10 -9.93
CA TRP A 24 -4.91 -11.14 -8.52
C TRP A 24 -3.78 -10.70 -7.57
N GLN A 25 -2.57 -11.24 -7.76
CA GLN A 25 -1.41 -10.88 -6.94
C GLN A 25 -1.02 -9.41 -7.09
N LYS A 26 -1.00 -8.90 -8.32
CA LYS A 26 -0.73 -7.48 -8.60
C LYS A 26 -1.75 -6.58 -7.91
N THR A 27 -3.03 -6.90 -8.03
CA THR A 27 -4.11 -6.10 -7.44
C THR A 27 -3.92 -5.97 -5.93
N ILE A 28 -3.73 -7.08 -5.22
CA ILE A 28 -3.49 -7.05 -3.76
C ILE A 28 -2.24 -6.24 -3.42
N LEU A 29 -1.14 -6.43 -4.16
CA LEU A 29 0.12 -5.75 -3.87
C LEU A 29 0.00 -4.24 -4.07
N THR A 30 -0.60 -3.81 -5.19
CA THR A 30 -0.83 -2.40 -5.49
C THR A 30 -1.79 -1.76 -4.49
N THR A 31 -2.89 -2.43 -4.12
CA THR A 31 -3.82 -1.92 -3.10
C THR A 31 -3.12 -1.80 -1.74
N ALA A 32 -2.34 -2.81 -1.34
CA ALA A 32 -1.60 -2.78 -0.07
C ALA A 32 -0.59 -1.63 -0.04
N ALA A 33 0.18 -1.45 -1.11
CA ALA A 33 1.15 -0.36 -1.23
C ALA A 33 0.46 1.02 -1.23
N ALA A 34 -0.66 1.16 -1.93
CA ALA A 34 -1.44 2.40 -1.98
C ALA A 34 -2.00 2.75 -0.58
N LEU A 35 -2.59 1.79 0.13
CA LEU A 35 -3.09 2.00 1.49
C LEU A 35 -1.96 2.34 2.47
N PHE A 36 -0.81 1.67 2.35
CA PHE A 36 0.34 1.94 3.19
C PHE A 36 0.87 3.36 2.93
N ALA A 37 1.11 3.73 1.67
CA ALA A 37 1.55 5.07 1.30
C ALA A 37 0.55 6.13 1.76
N PHE A 38 -0.75 5.92 1.51
CA PHE A 38 -1.80 6.82 1.96
C PHE A 38 -1.77 7.06 3.47
N THR A 39 -1.71 5.99 4.28
CA THR A 39 -1.71 6.13 5.74
C THR A 39 -0.42 6.70 6.32
N VAL A 40 0.71 6.53 5.64
CA VAL A 40 1.99 7.16 6.02
C VAL A 40 2.00 8.65 5.66
N THR A 41 1.52 9.02 4.47
CA THR A 41 1.49 10.41 4.01
C THR A 41 0.44 11.24 4.75
N PHE A 42 -0.76 10.69 4.93
CA PHE A 42 -1.87 11.37 5.61
C PHE A 42 -1.93 10.92 7.06
N ARG A 43 -0.91 11.28 7.84
CA ARG A 43 -0.94 11.06 9.29
C ARG A 43 -1.94 12.06 9.90
N PRO A 44 -3.08 11.61 10.43
CA PRO A 44 -4.08 12.54 10.94
C PRO A 44 -3.53 13.25 12.19
N GLU A 45 -3.60 14.58 12.19
CA GLU A 45 -3.30 15.38 13.37
C GLU A 45 -4.50 15.33 14.33
N LEU A 46 -4.50 14.32 15.20
CA LEU A 46 -5.55 14.07 16.17
C LEU A 46 -5.26 14.79 17.49
N ALA A 47 -6.30 15.27 18.18
CA ALA A 47 -6.16 15.89 19.50
C ALA A 47 -5.87 14.85 20.58
N SER A 48 -6.55 13.70 20.46
CA SER A 48 -6.34 12.50 21.28
C SER A 48 -6.32 11.29 20.35
N VAL A 49 -5.29 10.46 20.44
CA VAL A 49 -5.17 9.25 19.62
C VAL A 49 -5.68 8.07 20.43
N GLN A 50 -6.79 7.49 20.02
CA GLN A 50 -7.25 6.21 20.55
C GLN A 50 -6.64 5.07 19.73
N HIS A 51 -6.21 4.00 20.42
CA HIS A 51 -5.67 2.77 19.82
C HIS A 51 -4.50 2.97 18.84
N MET A 52 -3.48 3.76 19.21
CA MET A 52 -2.28 3.97 18.37
C MET A 52 -1.62 2.66 17.89
N TRP A 53 -1.72 1.57 18.66
CA TRP A 53 -1.21 0.25 18.28
C TRP A 53 -1.87 -0.34 17.01
N SER A 54 -3.14 0.01 16.75
CA SER A 54 -3.87 -0.48 15.56
C SER A 54 -3.26 0.07 14.26
N MET A 55 -2.71 1.29 14.28
CA MET A 55 -1.96 1.86 13.17
C MET A 55 -0.69 1.04 12.89
N TRP A 56 0.07 0.71 13.93
CA TRP A 56 1.29 -0.09 13.81
C TRP A 56 1.00 -1.51 13.30
N LEU A 57 -0.09 -2.13 13.75
CA LEU A 57 -0.55 -3.40 13.19
C LEU A 57 -1.01 -3.27 11.75
N GLY A 58 -1.69 -2.17 11.41
CA GLY A 58 -2.07 -1.86 10.05
C GLY A 58 -0.86 -1.83 9.11
N TRP A 59 0.13 -1.02 9.46
CA TRP A 59 1.39 -0.89 8.74
C TRP A 59 2.18 -2.20 8.68
N GLY A 60 2.33 -2.88 9.81
CA GLY A 60 3.01 -4.17 9.88
C GLY A 60 2.33 -5.24 9.02
N GLY A 61 1.00 -5.32 9.07
CA GLY A 61 0.20 -6.22 8.25
C GLY A 61 0.37 -5.96 6.76
N LEU A 62 0.27 -4.70 6.32
CA LEU A 62 0.49 -4.32 4.92
C LEU A 62 1.93 -4.59 4.46
N ALA A 63 2.94 -4.36 5.30
CA ALA A 63 4.32 -4.71 4.99
C ALA A 63 4.50 -6.23 4.80
N VAL A 64 3.98 -7.03 5.74
CA VAL A 64 3.99 -8.50 5.64
C VAL A 64 3.23 -8.97 4.39
N CYS A 65 2.14 -8.30 4.03
CA CYS A 65 1.42 -8.57 2.78
C CYS A 65 2.35 -8.45 1.56
N MET A 66 3.05 -7.31 1.45
CA MET A 66 3.94 -7.03 0.33
C MET A 66 5.10 -8.04 0.25
N PHE A 67 5.76 -8.33 1.37
CA PHE A 67 6.81 -9.35 1.42
C PHE A 67 6.28 -10.74 1.05
N GLY A 68 5.10 -11.11 1.55
CA GLY A 68 4.43 -12.37 1.18
C GLY A 68 4.17 -12.46 -0.32
N GLY A 69 3.74 -11.35 -0.94
CA GLY A 69 3.54 -11.25 -2.39
C GLY A 69 4.82 -11.48 -3.19
N ILE A 70 5.94 -10.87 -2.77
CA ILE A 70 7.26 -11.08 -3.39
C ILE A 70 7.70 -12.54 -3.28
N VAL A 71 7.62 -13.14 -2.09
CA VAL A 71 7.98 -14.56 -1.88
C VAL A 71 7.12 -15.48 -2.73
N ASN A 72 5.82 -15.19 -2.84
CA ASN A 72 4.89 -15.95 -3.66
C ASN A 72 5.27 -15.85 -5.15
N MET A 73 5.58 -14.64 -5.65
CA MET A 73 5.99 -14.39 -7.04
C MET A 73 7.30 -15.11 -7.39
N VAL A 74 8.34 -14.94 -6.57
CA VAL A 74 9.64 -15.63 -6.72
C VAL A 74 9.46 -17.15 -6.66
N GLY A 75 8.59 -17.63 -5.77
CA GLY A 75 8.26 -19.05 -5.66
C GLY A 75 7.67 -19.63 -6.94
N TRP A 76 6.86 -18.87 -7.68
CA TRP A 76 6.33 -19.28 -8.97
C TRP A 76 7.38 -19.30 -10.08
N GLU A 77 8.28 -18.32 -10.12
CA GLU A 77 9.40 -18.31 -11.06
C GLU A 77 10.27 -19.57 -10.88
N HIS A 78 10.65 -19.87 -9.63
CA HIS A 78 11.40 -21.08 -9.30
C HIS A 78 10.62 -22.36 -9.62
N PHE A 79 9.30 -22.34 -9.47
CA PHE A 79 8.46 -23.48 -9.83
C PHE A 79 8.52 -23.77 -11.33
N TYR A 80 8.33 -22.77 -12.20
CA TYR A 80 8.43 -22.97 -13.65
C TYR A 80 9.84 -23.38 -14.08
N LYS A 81 10.87 -22.72 -13.52
CA LYS A 81 12.26 -23.10 -13.77
C LYS A 81 12.53 -24.56 -13.40
N SER A 82 11.96 -25.04 -12.30
CA SER A 82 12.13 -26.45 -11.90
C SER A 82 11.52 -27.46 -12.88
N TYR A 83 10.46 -27.10 -13.63
CA TYR A 83 9.94 -27.97 -14.69
C TYR A 83 10.91 -28.02 -15.87
N GLN A 84 11.42 -26.87 -16.28
CA GLN A 84 12.41 -26.79 -17.36
C GLN A 84 13.69 -27.56 -17.00
N ASP A 85 14.23 -27.33 -15.81
CA ASP A 85 15.46 -27.97 -15.37
C ASP A 85 15.30 -29.49 -15.20
N TRP A 86 14.23 -29.99 -14.58
CA TRP A 86 14.13 -31.40 -14.20
C TRP A 86 13.34 -32.29 -15.17
N ASP A 87 12.33 -31.75 -15.86
CA ASP A 87 11.51 -32.55 -16.77
C ASP A 87 12.01 -32.49 -18.23
N TRP A 88 12.69 -31.41 -18.64
CA TRP A 88 13.27 -31.29 -20.00
C TRP A 88 14.73 -31.69 -20.05
N THR A 89 15.60 -31.07 -19.23
CA THR A 89 17.06 -31.28 -19.30
C THR A 89 17.48 -32.70 -18.91
N TYR A 90 16.78 -33.30 -17.93
CA TYR A 90 17.09 -34.66 -17.46
C TYR A 90 16.12 -35.72 -17.99
N ARG A 91 15.40 -35.45 -19.08
CA ARG A 91 14.44 -36.39 -19.67
C ARG A 91 15.11 -37.70 -20.09
N ASP A 92 16.27 -37.59 -20.71
CA ASP A 92 16.99 -38.71 -21.33
C ASP A 92 18.18 -39.17 -20.45
N SER A 93 18.22 -38.74 -19.18
CA SER A 93 19.29 -39.11 -18.24
C SER A 93 19.19 -40.55 -17.77
N PHE A 94 20.33 -41.24 -17.66
CA PHE A 94 20.43 -42.59 -17.11
C PHE A 94 20.84 -42.56 -15.62
N PRO A 95 20.13 -43.24 -14.70
CA PRO A 95 18.96 -44.08 -14.91
C PRO A 95 17.68 -43.28 -15.24
N PRO A 96 16.79 -43.81 -16.11
CA PRO A 96 15.54 -43.16 -16.46
C PRO A 96 14.69 -42.91 -15.20
N GLY A 97 14.19 -41.68 -15.06
CA GLY A 97 13.28 -41.29 -13.96
C GLY A 97 13.95 -40.63 -12.75
N VAL A 98 15.28 -40.60 -12.65
CA VAL A 98 15.97 -39.91 -11.54
C VAL A 98 15.72 -38.39 -11.56
N GLY A 99 15.65 -37.78 -12.75
CA GLY A 99 15.28 -36.37 -12.91
C GLY A 99 13.89 -36.05 -12.35
N LYS A 100 12.90 -36.91 -12.62
CA LYS A 100 11.52 -36.74 -12.13
C LYS A 100 11.44 -36.80 -10.60
N LEU A 101 12.20 -37.71 -9.97
CA LEU A 101 12.24 -37.84 -8.50
C LEU A 101 12.85 -36.59 -7.85
N ARG A 102 13.99 -36.11 -8.36
CA ARG A 102 14.65 -34.89 -7.86
C ARG A 102 13.79 -33.65 -8.09
N GLY A 103 13.19 -33.52 -9.27
CA GLY A 103 12.24 -32.45 -9.59
C GLY A 103 11.01 -32.47 -8.68
N LYS A 104 10.48 -33.64 -8.33
CA LYS A 104 9.37 -33.77 -7.37
C LYS A 104 9.76 -33.26 -5.98
N GLN A 105 10.98 -33.57 -5.52
CA GLN A 105 11.47 -33.10 -4.22
C GLN A 105 11.69 -31.58 -4.20
N ALA A 106 12.30 -31.02 -5.24
CA ALA A 106 12.49 -29.58 -5.40
C ALA A 106 11.13 -28.85 -5.40
N ARG A 107 10.18 -29.30 -6.21
CA ARG A 107 8.82 -28.74 -6.30
C ARG A 107 8.06 -28.80 -4.98
N ARG A 108 8.27 -29.82 -4.13
CA ARG A 108 7.70 -29.87 -2.77
C ARG A 108 8.21 -28.74 -1.89
N ARG A 109 9.52 -28.44 -1.93
CA ARG A 109 10.10 -27.33 -1.16
C ARG A 109 9.57 -25.99 -1.68
N ILE A 110 9.58 -25.79 -3.00
CA ILE A 110 9.08 -24.57 -3.65
C ILE A 110 7.59 -24.36 -3.31
N ASN A 111 6.76 -25.40 -3.38
CA ASN A 111 5.34 -25.29 -3.04
C ASN A 111 5.10 -24.90 -1.59
N ARG A 112 5.95 -25.32 -0.64
CA ARG A 112 5.84 -24.89 0.76
C ARG A 112 6.10 -23.38 0.89
N TRP A 113 7.19 -22.89 0.31
CA TRP A 113 7.52 -21.46 0.31
C TRP A 113 6.47 -20.61 -0.40
N ARG A 114 5.98 -21.08 -1.55
CA ARG A 114 4.91 -20.43 -2.31
C ARG A 114 3.62 -20.31 -1.50
N ARG A 115 3.19 -21.40 -0.85
CA ARG A 115 2.00 -21.40 0.00
C ARG A 115 2.18 -20.53 1.24
N ALA A 116 3.36 -20.56 1.86
CA ALA A 116 3.68 -19.68 2.97
C ALA A 116 3.60 -18.21 2.56
N GLY A 117 4.22 -17.84 1.43
CA GLY A 117 4.14 -16.48 0.86
C GLY A 117 2.70 -16.06 0.56
N MET A 118 1.89 -16.95 -0.02
CA MET A 118 0.46 -16.69 -0.27
C MET A 118 -0.33 -16.46 1.03
N TYR A 119 -0.12 -17.28 2.06
CA TYR A 119 -0.79 -17.09 3.35
C TYR A 119 -0.33 -15.83 4.06
N CYS A 120 0.97 -15.52 4.05
CA CYS A 120 1.50 -14.26 4.59
C CYS A 120 0.93 -13.06 3.84
N GLN A 121 0.84 -13.13 2.50
CA GLN A 121 0.25 -12.09 1.67
C GLN A 121 -1.19 -11.80 2.09
N PHE A 122 -2.02 -12.84 2.11
CA PHE A 122 -3.44 -12.69 2.41
C PHE A 122 -3.70 -12.31 3.87
N ALA A 123 -3.07 -13.00 4.82
CA ALA A 123 -3.24 -12.70 6.25
C ALA A 123 -2.73 -11.30 6.59
N GLY A 124 -1.57 -10.91 6.05
CA GLY A 124 -1.03 -9.57 6.20
C GLY A 124 -1.98 -8.50 5.64
N PHE A 125 -2.56 -8.74 4.47
CA PHE A 125 -3.53 -7.82 3.87
C PHE A 125 -4.75 -7.62 4.77
N VAL A 126 -5.37 -8.71 5.22
CA VAL A 126 -6.55 -8.67 6.10
C VAL A 126 -6.24 -7.94 7.40
N VAL A 127 -5.15 -8.32 8.08
CA VAL A 127 -4.72 -7.64 9.33
C VAL A 127 -4.44 -6.17 9.09
N GLY A 128 -3.77 -5.85 7.97
CA GLY A 128 -3.44 -4.49 7.58
C GLY A 128 -4.67 -3.61 7.40
N VAL A 129 -5.62 -4.06 6.57
CA VAL A 129 -6.87 -3.35 6.28
C VAL A 129 -7.73 -3.21 7.54
N VAL A 130 -7.90 -4.27 8.32
CA VAL A 130 -8.68 -4.23 9.57
C VAL A 130 -8.05 -3.29 10.59
N GLY A 131 -6.72 -3.32 10.76
CA GLY A 131 -6.01 -2.42 11.66
C GLY A 131 -6.20 -0.95 11.30
N ILE A 132 -6.08 -0.62 10.02
CA ILE A 132 -6.35 0.75 9.51
C ILE A 132 -7.81 1.13 9.70
N ALA A 133 -8.75 0.23 9.42
CA ALA A 133 -10.18 0.50 9.56
C ALA A 133 -10.57 0.77 11.03
N ILE A 134 -10.04 -0.01 11.97
CA ILE A 134 -10.22 0.22 13.41
C ILE A 134 -9.62 1.57 13.80
N PHE A 135 -8.37 1.85 13.40
CA PHE A 135 -7.71 3.11 13.69
C PHE A 135 -8.53 4.30 13.18
N ALA A 136 -8.97 4.25 11.91
CA ALA A 136 -9.80 5.28 11.32
C ALA A 136 -11.10 5.44 12.12
N GLY A 137 -11.85 4.36 12.30
CA GLY A 137 -13.16 4.37 12.96
C GLY A 137 -13.14 4.93 14.38
N THR A 138 -12.13 4.58 15.19
CA THR A 138 -12.04 5.07 16.58
C THR A 138 -11.55 6.51 16.70
N ASN A 139 -11.02 7.09 15.62
CA ASN A 139 -10.42 8.43 15.63
C ASN A 139 -11.19 9.46 14.78
N LEU A 140 -12.31 9.08 14.16
CA LEU A 140 -13.14 9.98 13.32
C LEU A 140 -13.66 11.21 14.09
N ASP A 141 -13.99 11.06 15.37
CA ASP A 141 -14.62 12.11 16.18
C ASP A 141 -13.63 13.02 16.91
N SER A 142 -12.33 12.84 16.71
CA SER A 142 -11.26 13.59 17.40
C SER A 142 -10.46 14.55 16.51
N PRO A 143 -11.07 15.31 15.56
CA PRO A 143 -10.31 16.30 14.82
C PRO A 143 -9.73 17.32 15.80
N LYS A 144 -8.44 17.65 15.67
CA LYS A 144 -7.87 18.84 16.31
C LYS A 144 -8.65 20.05 15.80
N ARG A 145 -9.62 20.53 16.58
CA ARG A 145 -10.18 21.86 16.36
C ARG A 145 -9.03 22.82 16.62
N LYS A 146 -8.59 23.46 15.52
CA LYS A 146 -7.44 24.35 15.43
C LYS A 146 -7.36 25.29 16.63
N LYS A 147 -6.54 24.91 17.62
CA LYS A 147 -6.05 25.86 18.63
C LYS A 147 -5.27 26.98 17.94
N ASP A 148 -4.73 26.71 16.76
CA ASP A 148 -3.99 27.66 15.93
C ASP A 148 -4.90 28.71 15.28
N ASP A 149 -6.14 28.39 14.87
CA ASP A 149 -7.08 29.43 14.40
C ASP A 149 -7.48 30.35 15.55
N GLN A 150 -7.67 29.81 16.77
CA GLN A 150 -7.96 30.64 17.94
C GLN A 150 -6.76 31.47 18.39
N THR A 151 -5.54 30.93 18.31
CA THR A 151 -4.31 31.67 18.65
C THR A 151 -4.01 32.74 17.59
N VAL A 152 -4.22 32.45 16.31
CA VAL A 152 -4.06 33.42 15.20
C VAL A 152 -5.13 34.50 15.28
N GLU A 153 -6.38 34.15 15.57
CA GLU A 153 -7.45 35.13 15.84
C GLU A 153 -7.14 35.97 17.09
N GLN A 154 -6.62 35.37 18.17
CA GLN A 154 -6.19 36.09 19.36
C GLN A 154 -5.05 37.06 19.05
N MET A 155 -3.97 36.61 18.39
CA MET A 155 -2.86 37.47 17.99
C MET A 155 -3.33 38.61 17.06
N ARG A 156 -4.28 38.34 16.16
CA ARG A 156 -4.86 39.35 15.27
C ARG A 156 -5.70 40.38 16.04
N GLN A 157 -6.46 39.95 17.05
CA GLN A 157 -7.22 40.83 17.93
C GLN A 157 -6.31 41.68 18.83
N GLU A 158 -5.19 41.12 19.29
CA GLU A 158 -4.21 41.82 20.13
C GLU A 158 -3.40 42.86 19.34
N GLN A 159 -3.09 42.60 18.07
CA GLN A 159 -2.37 43.53 17.18
C GLN A 159 -3.26 44.61 16.53
N ALA A 160 -4.58 44.41 16.48
CA ALA A 160 -5.53 45.37 15.90
C ALA A 160 -5.50 46.77 16.56
N PRO A 161 -5.48 46.93 17.91
CA PRO A 161 -5.45 48.24 18.54
C PRO A 161 -4.11 48.97 18.34
N GLU A 162 -2.97 48.27 18.32
CA GLU A 162 -1.67 48.90 18.04
C GLU A 162 -1.58 49.43 16.61
N ALA A 163 -2.07 48.66 15.63
CA ALA A 163 -2.09 49.09 14.23
C ALA A 163 -3.00 50.33 14.01
N GLN A 164 -4.13 50.41 14.70
CA GLN A 164 -5.03 51.58 14.66
C GLN A 164 -4.41 52.80 15.34
N ALA A 165 -3.70 52.61 16.46
CA ALA A 165 -3.00 53.69 17.15
C ALA A 165 -1.86 54.28 16.30
N LEU A 166 -1.11 53.43 15.59
CA LEU A 166 -0.07 53.85 14.65
C LEU A 166 -0.62 54.61 13.44
N GLN A 167 -1.79 54.20 12.90
CA GLN A 167 -2.45 54.94 11.82
C GLN A 167 -3.03 56.30 12.28
N ALA A 168 -3.52 56.40 13.51
CA ALA A 168 -4.04 57.66 14.06
C ALA A 168 -2.93 58.70 14.31
N GLN A 169 -1.69 58.26 14.51
CA GLN A 169 -0.51 59.13 14.67
C GLN A 169 0.21 59.44 13.35
N ALA A 170 -0.20 58.82 12.24
CA ALA A 170 0.38 59.13 10.94
C ALA A 170 0.06 60.60 10.60
N PRO A 171 1.08 61.45 10.36
CA PRO A 171 0.86 62.82 9.97
C PRO A 171 0.02 62.84 8.70
N GLN A 172 -1.11 63.53 8.73
CA GLN A 172 -1.90 63.75 7.52
C GLN A 172 -1.00 64.44 6.51
N ALA A 173 -0.65 63.71 5.44
CA ALA A 173 0.12 64.27 4.35
C ALA A 173 -0.64 65.53 3.88
N PRO A 174 0.03 66.69 3.80
CA PRO A 174 -0.63 67.92 3.40
C PRO A 174 -1.29 67.66 2.05
N ALA A 175 -2.59 67.95 1.96
CA ALA A 175 -3.32 67.88 0.70
C ALA A 175 -2.63 68.84 -0.26
N ASN A 176 -1.86 68.30 -1.21
CA ASN A 176 -1.29 69.08 -2.28
C ASN A 176 -2.44 69.58 -3.14
N ASP A 177 -2.82 70.82 -2.88
CA ASP A 177 -3.83 71.58 -3.61
C ASP A 177 -3.30 71.85 -5.03
N CYS A 178 -3.61 70.93 -5.95
CA CYS A 178 -3.25 71.01 -7.36
C CYS A 178 -4.06 72.06 -8.16
N THR A 179 -4.53 73.16 -7.54
CA THR A 179 -5.40 74.14 -8.20
C THR A 179 -4.71 75.45 -8.64
N LYS A 180 -3.37 75.54 -8.62
CA LYS A 180 -2.67 76.72 -9.17
C LYS A 180 -1.70 76.35 -10.29
N GLY A 181 -2.19 76.45 -11.51
CA GLY A 181 -1.41 76.37 -12.74
C GLY A 181 -2.28 76.76 -13.93
N THR A 182 -2.28 78.07 -14.20
CA THR A 182 -2.81 78.78 -15.38
C THR A 182 -2.37 78.21 -16.71
#